data_AF-A0A931SUN1-F1
#
_entry.id   AF-A0A931SUN1-F1
#
_cell.length_a   1.000
_cell.length_b   1.000
_cell.length_c   1.000
_cell.angle_alpha   90.00
_cell.angle_beta   90.00
_cell.angle_gamma   90.00
#
_symmetry.space_group_name_H-M   'P 1'
#
loop_
_entity.id
_entity.type
_entity.pdbx_description
1 polymer ?
#
loop_
_entity_poly.entity_id
_entity_poly.type
_entity_poly.pdbx_seq_one_letter_code
_entity_poly.pdbx_strand_id
1 'polypeptide(L)'
;MSATPGTSSGEGAPTPRRPHRWRGRRTAHRDAGEGRQPDARQRPSTAHRPPRSPSLSIAAPVPHYDVPEGHRPFSHSSEEEVSRILDFYGLKWLYEPRSFPLRWNGEQVTEMFTPDFYLPELDLYVELTTMKQSLVTAKNRKLRRIRELYPDVNIRLLYRRDIYRLLAKYGFGPLVHGELPLVEKVLFTRPEIERRVAELGSAITRDYAGQEIVLVGVLRGVFCFMADLMRHIPLSTSVDFMSISHYSGSGGEGGARITKGPDVDMGGKHVVLVEDIVDTGMTLNYLLRYLQEQGPASLKVCALLDKRARRLADVRVDYVGFEAPDEFLVGYGLDYLERYRNLPFIGILRPKELPQVGEG
;
A
#
# COMPACT_ATOMS: atom_id res chain seq x y z
N MET A 1 34.57 8.14 -60.70
CA MET A 1 34.23 6.74 -61.02
C MET A 1 33.60 6.16 -59.76
N SER A 2 32.34 5.76 -59.64
CA SER A 2 31.24 5.60 -60.59
C SER A 2 29.90 5.53 -59.81
N ALA A 3 28.87 6.24 -60.30
CA ALA A 3 27.43 5.96 -60.35
C ALA A 3 26.65 5.28 -59.18
N THR A 4 25.62 6.01 -58.72
CA THR A 4 24.28 5.59 -58.19
C THR A 4 23.40 4.92 -59.28
N PRO A 5 22.08 4.56 -59.14
CA PRO A 5 21.07 4.59 -58.02
C PRO A 5 20.10 3.35 -57.94
N GLY A 6 19.07 3.40 -57.06
CA GLY A 6 17.76 2.72 -57.24
C GLY A 6 17.15 2.15 -55.94
N THR A 7 16.22 2.83 -55.23
CA THR A 7 14.74 2.99 -55.37
C THR A 7 13.84 1.77 -55.03
N SER A 8 13.07 1.98 -53.95
CA SER A 8 11.62 1.75 -53.73
C SER A 8 11.00 0.33 -53.78
N SER A 9 10.23 0.00 -52.73
CA SER A 9 8.80 -0.44 -52.72
C SER A 9 8.41 -0.66 -51.23
N GLY A 10 7.44 0.07 -50.64
CA GLY A 10 5.99 -0.25 -50.65
C GLY A 10 5.72 -1.39 -49.63
N GLU A 11 4.78 -1.41 -48.70
CA GLU A 11 3.54 -0.70 -48.37
C GLU A 11 3.09 -1.27 -47.00
N GLY A 12 2.26 -0.55 -46.24
CA GLY A 12 1.45 -1.19 -45.18
C GLY A 12 1.25 -0.41 -43.89
N ALA A 13 0.74 0.84 -43.98
CA ALA A 13 0.09 1.49 -42.85
C ALA A 13 -1.42 1.20 -42.90
N PRO A 14 -2.04 0.62 -41.86
CA PRO A 14 -3.50 0.57 -41.76
C PRO A 14 -4.05 1.86 -41.12
N THR A 15 -4.86 2.56 -41.91
CA THR A 15 -5.68 3.72 -41.57
C THR A 15 -6.59 3.51 -40.35
N PRO A 16 -6.70 4.47 -39.42
CA PRO A 16 -7.67 4.40 -38.33
C PRO A 16 -9.08 4.76 -38.81
N ARG A 17 -10.05 3.88 -38.52
CA ARG A 17 -11.49 4.12 -38.76
C ARG A 17 -11.99 5.23 -37.83
N ARG A 18 -12.63 6.24 -38.43
CA ARG A 18 -13.37 7.31 -37.74
C ARG A 18 -14.68 6.81 -37.11
N PRO A 19 -15.22 7.54 -36.11
CA PRO A 19 -16.09 7.00 -35.07
C PRO A 19 -17.57 6.95 -35.45
N HIS A 20 -18.28 5.96 -34.90
CA HIS A 20 -19.74 5.92 -34.92
C HIS A 20 -20.31 7.02 -34.01
N ARG A 21 -21.00 7.94 -34.68
CA ARG A 21 -21.73 9.07 -34.12
C ARG A 21 -23.11 8.58 -33.66
N TRP A 22 -23.31 8.43 -32.35
CA TRP A 22 -24.65 8.30 -31.77
C TRP A 22 -25.17 9.69 -31.40
N ARG A 23 -26.24 10.12 -32.07
CA ARG A 23 -27.03 11.32 -31.73
C ARG A 23 -28.37 10.87 -31.18
N GLY A 24 -28.72 11.42 -30.02
CA GLY A 24 -30.10 11.84 -29.72
C GLY A 24 -30.85 10.99 -28.69
N ARG A 25 -31.02 11.55 -27.49
CA ARG A 25 -32.27 12.25 -27.14
C ARG A 25 -32.08 13.12 -25.90
N ARG A 26 -32.36 14.41 -26.09
CA ARG A 26 -32.71 15.35 -25.03
C ARG A 26 -34.18 15.12 -24.70
N THR A 27 -34.52 15.10 -23.42
CA THR A 27 -35.79 15.62 -22.93
C THR A 27 -35.49 16.46 -21.70
N ALA A 28 -35.84 17.74 -21.82
CA ALA A 28 -35.79 18.74 -20.77
C ALA A 28 -36.97 18.54 -19.81
N HIS A 29 -36.75 18.83 -18.54
CA HIS A 29 -37.79 19.37 -17.67
C HIS A 29 -37.23 20.57 -16.90
N ARG A 30 -37.79 21.73 -17.24
CA ARG A 30 -38.03 22.92 -16.41
C ARG A 30 -38.94 22.53 -15.22
N ASP A 31 -39.05 23.24 -14.09
CA ASP A 31 -38.73 24.60 -13.68
C ASP A 31 -38.74 24.69 -12.12
N ALA A 32 -38.08 25.74 -11.62
CA ALA A 32 -38.41 26.62 -10.48
C ALA A 32 -38.67 26.13 -9.03
N GLY A 33 -38.08 26.88 -8.09
CA GLY A 33 -38.43 26.90 -6.66
C GLY A 33 -37.46 27.76 -5.84
N GLU A 34 -37.74 29.05 -5.77
CA GLU A 34 -36.99 30.09 -5.02
C GLU A 34 -37.10 29.95 -3.49
N GLY A 35 -36.01 30.35 -2.80
CA GLY A 35 -36.06 31.32 -1.70
C GLY A 35 -36.46 30.87 -0.29
N ARG A 36 -35.50 30.87 0.64
CA ARG A 36 -35.38 31.86 1.75
C ARG A 36 -34.43 31.39 2.85
N GLN A 37 -33.38 32.19 3.09
CA GLN A 37 -32.78 32.37 4.42
C GLN A 37 -33.61 33.39 5.23
N PRO A 38 -33.44 33.41 6.56
CA PRO A 38 -33.03 34.66 7.16
C PRO A 38 -31.91 34.50 8.21
N ASP A 39 -30.87 35.29 7.97
CA ASP A 39 -30.21 36.29 8.82
C ASP A 39 -29.89 36.07 10.33
N ALA A 40 -28.76 36.66 10.67
CA ALA A 40 -27.96 36.57 11.88
C ALA A 40 -28.44 37.45 13.05
N ARG A 41 -27.94 37.15 14.27
CA ARG A 41 -27.32 38.13 15.20
C ARG A 41 -26.70 37.48 16.45
N GLN A 42 -25.37 37.63 16.56
CA GLN A 42 -24.56 38.13 17.69
C GLN A 42 -24.52 37.41 19.08
N ARG A 43 -23.39 36.71 19.28
CA ARG A 43 -22.42 36.59 20.41
C ARG A 43 -22.79 37.10 21.84
N PRO A 44 -22.22 36.46 22.89
CA PRO A 44 -20.95 36.97 23.40
C PRO A 44 -19.85 35.92 23.65
N SER A 45 -18.64 36.46 23.66
CA SER A 45 -17.32 35.90 23.94
C SER A 45 -17.20 35.18 25.30
N THR A 46 -16.70 33.94 25.28
CA THR A 46 -15.86 33.37 26.35
C THR A 46 -14.68 32.65 25.73
N ALA A 47 -13.48 33.14 26.04
CA ALA A 47 -12.21 32.55 25.63
C ALA A 47 -12.10 31.11 26.17
N HIS A 48 -12.16 30.12 25.28
CA HIS A 48 -11.73 28.75 25.56
C HIS A 48 -10.43 28.50 24.81
N ARG A 49 -9.35 28.51 25.58
CA ARG A 49 -8.01 28.06 25.22
C ARG A 49 -8.13 26.63 24.64
N PRO A 50 -7.55 26.32 23.47
CA PRO A 50 -7.61 24.96 22.96
C PRO A 50 -6.92 24.02 23.95
N PRO A 51 -7.45 22.81 24.21
CA PRO A 51 -6.79 21.86 25.07
C PRO A 51 -5.42 21.55 24.48
N ARG A 52 -4.39 21.64 25.34
CA ARG A 52 -3.02 21.24 25.00
C ARG A 52 -3.06 19.82 24.43
N SER A 53 -2.50 19.65 23.24
CA SER A 53 -2.27 18.34 22.64
C SER A 53 -1.64 17.42 23.67
N PRO A 54 -2.19 16.22 23.94
CA PRO A 54 -1.51 15.27 24.81
C PRO A 54 -0.18 14.93 24.14
N SER A 55 0.91 15.16 24.87
CA SER A 55 2.24 14.68 24.53
C SER A 55 2.14 13.17 24.29
N LEU A 56 2.24 12.76 23.03
CA LEU A 56 2.26 11.35 22.64
C LEU A 56 3.56 10.73 23.16
N SER A 57 3.42 10.05 24.28
CA SER A 57 4.40 9.15 24.85
C SER A 57 4.75 8.06 23.84
N ILE A 58 6.04 7.74 23.84
CA ILE A 58 6.73 6.62 23.22
C ILE A 58 5.85 5.36 23.05
N ALA A 59 5.85 4.85 21.82
CA ALA A 59 5.39 3.53 21.38
C ALA A 59 3.94 3.14 21.73
N ALA A 60 2.99 3.52 20.89
CA ALA A 60 1.74 2.78 20.80
C ALA A 60 2.05 1.39 20.20
N PRO A 61 1.65 0.27 20.83
CA PRO A 61 1.70 -1.03 20.20
C PRO A 61 0.84 -1.01 18.93
N VAL A 62 1.32 -1.68 17.90
CA VAL A 62 0.51 -2.03 16.72
C VAL A 62 -0.83 -2.53 17.24
N PRO A 63 -1.99 -2.03 16.76
CA PRO A 63 -3.27 -2.50 17.27
C PRO A 63 -3.33 -4.00 17.07
N HIS A 64 -3.20 -4.75 18.16
CA HIS A 64 -3.65 -6.12 18.22
C HIS A 64 -5.10 -6.06 17.76
N TYR A 65 -5.41 -6.60 16.58
CA TYR A 65 -6.81 -6.81 16.23
C TYR A 65 -7.37 -7.68 17.33
N ASP A 66 -8.34 -7.12 18.07
CA ASP A 66 -8.77 -7.55 19.39
C ASP A 66 -8.69 -9.06 19.58
N VAL A 67 -7.64 -9.50 20.27
CA VAL A 67 -7.67 -10.73 21.04
C VAL A 67 -8.74 -10.45 22.09
N PRO A 68 -9.96 -11.02 22.02
CA PRO A 68 -11.03 -10.64 22.93
C PRO A 68 -10.52 -10.79 24.37
N GLU A 69 -10.83 -9.81 25.25
CA GLU A 69 -10.51 -9.93 26.67
C GLU A 69 -10.97 -11.30 27.18
N GLY A 70 -10.01 -12.16 27.56
CA GLY A 70 -10.27 -13.56 27.93
C GLY A 70 -9.81 -14.64 26.93
N HIS A 71 -9.02 -14.30 25.90
CA HIS A 71 -8.44 -15.32 25.02
C HIS A 71 -7.61 -16.33 25.80
N ARG A 72 -7.96 -17.61 25.66
CA ARG A 72 -7.17 -18.71 26.21
C ARG A 72 -5.76 -18.69 25.60
N PRO A 73 -4.70 -18.97 26.38
CA PRO A 73 -3.37 -19.09 25.83
C PRO A 73 -3.34 -20.16 24.73
N PHE A 74 -2.56 -19.91 23.68
CA PHE A 74 -2.39 -20.87 22.59
C PHE A 74 -2.00 -22.24 23.14
N SER A 75 -2.63 -23.27 22.60
CA SER A 75 -2.41 -24.65 23.02
C SER A 75 -1.05 -25.18 22.54
N HIS A 76 -0.50 -24.59 21.47
CA HIS A 76 0.78 -25.01 20.89
C HIS A 76 1.60 -23.84 20.33
N SER A 77 2.94 -23.94 20.36
CA SER A 77 3.86 -22.89 19.84
C SER A 77 3.70 -22.60 18.35
N SER A 78 3.18 -23.55 17.58
CA SER A 78 2.86 -23.34 16.17
C SER A 78 1.67 -22.42 15.94
N GLU A 79 0.70 -22.40 16.85
CA GLU A 79 -0.47 -21.50 16.74
C GLU A 79 -0.02 -20.07 16.99
N GLU A 80 0.80 -19.85 18.03
CA GLU A 80 1.37 -18.53 18.33
C GLU A 80 2.22 -17.99 17.19
N GLU A 81 3.00 -18.84 16.52
CA GLU A 81 3.79 -18.38 15.38
C GLU A 81 2.93 -18.08 14.15
N VAL A 82 1.92 -18.89 13.88
CA VAL A 82 0.99 -18.63 12.78
C VAL A 82 0.20 -17.36 13.03
N SER A 83 -0.22 -17.08 14.27
CA SER A 83 -0.89 -15.83 14.61
C SER A 83 0.02 -14.63 14.32
N ARG A 84 1.31 -14.68 14.71
CA ARG A 84 2.29 -13.63 14.39
C ARG A 84 2.47 -13.45 12.88
N ILE A 85 2.43 -14.52 12.09
CA ILE A 85 2.50 -14.43 10.63
C ILE A 85 1.23 -13.76 10.09
N LEU A 86 0.05 -14.14 10.55
CA LEU A 86 -1.21 -13.54 10.13
C LEU A 86 -1.26 -12.05 10.48
N ASP A 87 -0.85 -11.69 11.70
CA ASP A 87 -0.68 -10.31 12.16
C ASP A 87 0.31 -9.54 11.29
N PHE A 88 1.45 -10.16 10.96
CA PHE A 88 2.46 -9.59 10.08
C PHE A 88 1.87 -9.24 8.71
N TYR A 89 1.02 -10.10 8.14
CA TYR A 89 0.36 -9.81 6.87
C TYR A 89 -0.91 -8.95 7.01
N GLY A 90 -1.24 -8.48 8.23
CA GLY A 90 -2.41 -7.66 8.52
C GLY A 90 -3.74 -8.37 8.31
N LEU A 91 -3.75 -9.71 8.34
CA LEU A 91 -4.95 -10.51 8.14
C LEU A 91 -5.77 -10.57 9.42
N LYS A 92 -7.07 -10.34 9.31
CA LYS A 92 -8.00 -10.62 10.40
C LYS A 92 -8.09 -12.13 10.64
N TRP A 93 -8.01 -12.53 11.90
CA TRP A 93 -8.17 -13.91 12.29
C TRP A 93 -8.92 -14.04 13.63
N LEU A 94 -9.59 -15.18 13.82
CA LEU A 94 -10.23 -15.59 15.07
C LEU A 94 -9.64 -16.93 15.49
N TYR A 95 -9.21 -17.08 16.75
CA TYR A 95 -8.72 -18.35 17.28
C TYR A 95 -9.85 -19.16 17.92
N GLU A 96 -9.91 -20.45 17.58
CA GLU A 96 -10.98 -21.38 17.98
C GLU A 96 -12.40 -20.79 17.80
N PRO A 97 -12.74 -20.28 16.61
CA PRO A 97 -13.91 -19.41 16.36
C PRO A 97 -15.25 -20.06 16.69
N ARG A 98 -15.37 -21.37 16.44
CA ARG A 98 -16.54 -22.19 16.77
C ARG A 98 -16.23 -23.67 16.66
N SER A 99 -17.03 -24.48 17.34
CA SER A 99 -16.96 -25.94 17.27
C SER A 99 -18.06 -26.52 16.38
N PHE A 100 -17.72 -27.58 15.66
CA PHE A 100 -18.59 -28.32 14.76
C PHE A 100 -18.88 -29.71 15.32
N PRO A 101 -20.15 -30.05 15.59
CA PRO A 101 -20.56 -31.42 15.87
C PRO A 101 -20.27 -32.37 14.70
N LEU A 102 -19.59 -33.49 14.98
CA LEU A 102 -19.25 -34.51 13.98
C LEU A 102 -20.00 -35.84 14.16
N ARG A 103 -20.35 -36.17 15.40
CA ARG A 103 -21.06 -37.41 15.75
C ARG A 103 -22.00 -37.18 16.93
N TRP A 104 -23.14 -37.86 16.87
CA TRP A 104 -24.18 -37.86 17.89
C TRP A 104 -24.48 -39.29 18.36
N ASN A 105 -24.94 -39.43 19.59
CA ASN A 105 -25.61 -40.60 20.13
C ASN A 105 -26.98 -40.17 20.64
N GLY A 106 -28.03 -40.46 19.87
CA GLY A 106 -29.33 -39.83 20.06
C GLY A 106 -29.23 -38.32 19.86
N GLU A 107 -29.72 -37.54 20.82
CA GLU A 107 -29.64 -36.07 20.80
C GLU A 107 -28.29 -35.54 21.32
N GLN A 108 -27.47 -36.38 21.95
CA GLN A 108 -26.23 -35.95 22.58
C GLN A 108 -25.06 -35.95 21.59
N VAL A 109 -24.32 -34.84 21.52
CA VAL A 109 -23.10 -34.76 20.72
C VAL A 109 -21.96 -35.53 21.39
N THR A 110 -21.35 -36.48 20.69
CA THR A 110 -20.25 -37.31 21.20
C THR A 110 -18.89 -36.93 20.65
N GLU A 111 -18.84 -36.20 19.53
CA GLU A 111 -17.58 -35.76 18.92
C GLU A 111 -17.75 -34.38 18.31
N MET A 112 -16.83 -33.46 18.64
CA MET A 112 -16.74 -32.12 18.09
C MET A 112 -15.39 -31.91 17.39
N PHE A 113 -15.35 -30.91 16.53
CA PHE A 113 -14.13 -30.37 15.94
C PHE A 113 -14.12 -28.86 16.02
N THR A 114 -13.07 -28.29 16.58
CA THR A 114 -12.84 -26.84 16.63
C THR A 114 -11.63 -26.56 15.76
N PRO A 115 -11.77 -25.81 14.66
CA PRO A 115 -10.62 -25.38 13.87
C PRO A 115 -9.75 -24.41 14.66
N ASP A 116 -8.43 -24.49 14.47
CA ASP A 116 -7.48 -23.60 15.16
C ASP A 116 -7.72 -22.11 14.85
N PHE A 117 -7.93 -21.75 13.57
CA PHE A 117 -8.17 -20.36 13.14
C PHE A 117 -9.32 -20.22 12.14
N TYR A 118 -9.93 -19.04 12.08
CA TYR A 118 -10.75 -18.58 10.95
C TYR A 118 -10.25 -17.23 10.43
N LEU A 119 -10.13 -17.12 9.10
CA LEU A 119 -9.70 -15.92 8.38
C LEU A 119 -10.94 -15.33 7.68
N PRO A 120 -11.63 -14.33 8.25
CA PRO A 120 -12.91 -13.84 7.72
C PRO A 120 -12.79 -13.28 6.30
N GLU A 121 -11.68 -12.60 5.99
CA GLU A 121 -11.46 -11.99 4.67
C GLU A 121 -11.31 -13.03 3.56
N LEU A 122 -10.92 -14.26 3.90
CA LEU A 122 -10.75 -15.37 2.96
C LEU A 122 -11.89 -16.38 3.04
N ASP A 123 -12.84 -16.18 3.95
CA ASP A 123 -13.83 -17.15 4.41
C ASP A 123 -13.22 -18.55 4.54
N LEU A 124 -12.19 -18.67 5.39
CA LEU A 124 -11.37 -19.87 5.48
C LEU A 124 -11.10 -20.28 6.92
N TYR A 125 -11.52 -21.48 7.28
CA TYR A 125 -11.08 -22.16 8.50
C TYR A 125 -9.75 -22.87 8.26
N VAL A 126 -8.82 -22.71 9.20
CA VAL A 126 -7.48 -23.29 9.17
C VAL A 126 -7.30 -24.20 10.36
N GLU A 127 -6.89 -25.43 10.08
CA GLU A 127 -6.45 -26.40 11.06
C GLU A 127 -4.94 -26.61 10.86
N LEU A 128 -4.13 -26.38 11.88
CA LEU A 128 -2.70 -26.62 11.86
C LEU A 128 -2.39 -28.09 12.12
N THR A 129 -1.35 -28.62 11.48
CA THR A 129 -0.88 -29.98 11.75
C THR A 129 0.62 -30.05 11.96
N THR A 130 1.03 -31.02 12.77
CA THR A 130 2.43 -31.38 12.99
C THR A 130 2.86 -32.46 11.98
N MET A 131 4.17 -32.76 11.95
CA MET A 131 4.74 -33.81 11.09
C MET A 131 4.44 -35.24 11.57
N LYS A 132 3.80 -35.42 12.73
CA LYS A 132 3.49 -36.76 13.25
C LYS A 132 2.31 -37.37 12.50
N GLN A 133 2.61 -38.35 11.64
CA GLN A 133 1.66 -38.95 10.70
C GLN A 133 0.35 -39.46 11.31
N SER A 134 0.39 -39.99 12.53
CA SER A 134 -0.82 -40.48 13.21
C SER A 134 -1.79 -39.34 13.57
N LEU A 135 -1.28 -38.18 13.99
CA LEU A 135 -2.10 -37.00 14.29
C LEU A 135 -2.69 -36.40 13.00
N VAL A 136 -1.90 -36.34 11.93
CA VAL A 136 -2.36 -35.90 10.59
C VAL A 136 -3.51 -36.77 10.09
N THR A 137 -3.41 -38.10 10.27
CA THR A 137 -4.45 -39.05 9.83
C THR A 137 -5.76 -38.84 10.58
N ALA A 138 -5.68 -38.61 11.89
CA ALA A 138 -6.85 -38.31 12.72
C ALA A 138 -7.50 -36.96 12.30
N LYS A 139 -6.71 -35.90 12.12
CA LYS A 139 -7.21 -34.59 11.65
C LYS A 139 -7.86 -34.69 10.27
N ASN A 140 -7.26 -35.40 9.32
CA ASN A 140 -7.84 -35.63 7.99
C ASN A 140 -9.17 -36.40 8.03
N ARG A 141 -9.34 -37.33 8.98
CA ARG A 141 -10.63 -38.03 9.17
C ARG A 141 -11.72 -37.04 9.60
N LYS A 142 -11.43 -36.19 10.59
CA LYS A 142 -12.38 -35.17 11.07
C LYS A 142 -12.73 -34.15 9.99
N LEU A 143 -11.74 -33.70 9.21
CA LEU A 143 -11.97 -32.77 8.11
C LEU A 143 -12.83 -33.33 6.98
N ARG A 144 -12.65 -34.61 6.62
CA ARG A 144 -13.56 -35.28 5.69
C ARG A 144 -14.99 -35.26 6.21
N ARG A 145 -15.17 -35.54 7.50
CA ARG A 145 -16.49 -35.51 8.14
C ARG A 145 -17.10 -34.11 8.16
N ILE A 146 -16.30 -33.06 8.39
CA ILE A 146 -16.78 -31.68 8.25
C ILE A 146 -17.26 -31.40 6.84
N ARG A 147 -16.49 -31.78 5.82
CA ARG A 147 -16.89 -31.53 4.42
C ARG A 147 -18.17 -32.27 4.02
N GLU A 148 -18.42 -33.43 4.62
CA GLU A 148 -19.67 -34.18 4.43
C GLU A 148 -20.87 -33.52 5.14
N LEU A 149 -20.70 -33.06 6.39
CA LEU A 149 -21.80 -32.53 7.20
C LEU A 149 -22.05 -31.03 6.99
N TYR A 150 -21.02 -30.29 6.60
CA TYR A 150 -21.02 -28.84 6.44
C TYR A 150 -20.32 -28.48 5.12
N PRO A 151 -20.95 -28.76 3.96
CA PRO A 151 -20.32 -28.59 2.64
C PRO A 151 -19.94 -27.13 2.33
N ASP A 152 -20.64 -26.16 2.91
CA ASP A 152 -20.36 -24.73 2.74
C ASP A 152 -19.17 -24.24 3.58
N VAL A 153 -18.63 -25.08 4.48
CA VAL A 153 -17.49 -24.71 5.32
C VAL A 153 -16.18 -24.93 4.56
N ASN A 154 -15.57 -23.84 4.13
CA ASN A 154 -14.24 -23.86 3.54
C ASN A 154 -13.17 -24.07 4.63
N ILE A 155 -12.66 -25.31 4.74
CA ILE A 155 -11.65 -25.68 5.74
C ILE A 155 -10.43 -26.39 5.13
N ARG A 156 -9.23 -26.01 5.61
CA ARG A 156 -7.95 -26.59 5.18
C ARG A 156 -7.06 -27.02 6.35
N LEU A 157 -6.47 -28.20 6.20
CA LEU A 157 -5.35 -28.67 7.03
C LEU A 157 -4.05 -28.09 6.48
N LEU A 158 -3.27 -27.40 7.30
CA LEU A 158 -2.02 -26.79 6.87
C LEU A 158 -0.88 -27.16 7.82
N TYR A 159 0.30 -27.44 7.26
CA TYR A 159 1.51 -27.47 8.05
C TYR A 159 1.97 -26.03 8.29
N ARG A 160 2.71 -25.79 9.38
CA ARG A 160 3.34 -24.50 9.67
C ARG A 160 4.07 -23.92 8.44
N ARG A 161 4.82 -24.75 7.71
CA ARG A 161 5.56 -24.35 6.50
C ARG A 161 4.68 -23.97 5.30
N ASP A 162 3.42 -24.41 5.28
CA ASP A 162 2.51 -24.17 4.15
C ASP A 162 1.71 -22.87 4.29
N ILE A 163 1.77 -22.21 5.46
CA ILE A 163 1.10 -20.93 5.69
C ILE A 163 1.59 -19.87 4.71
N TYR A 164 2.90 -19.74 4.50
CA TYR A 164 3.43 -18.80 3.51
C TYR A 164 2.92 -19.06 2.09
N ARG A 165 2.77 -20.32 1.69
CA ARG A 165 2.21 -20.68 0.37
C ARG A 165 0.73 -20.33 0.28
N LEU A 166 -0.03 -20.54 1.36
CA LEU A 166 -1.42 -20.11 1.44
C LEU A 166 -1.50 -18.60 1.24
N LEU A 167 -0.73 -17.84 2.01
CA LEU A 167 -0.73 -16.39 1.97
C LEU A 167 -0.33 -15.85 0.59
N ALA A 168 0.72 -16.42 -0.02
CA ALA A 168 1.11 -16.08 -1.38
C ALA A 168 0.01 -16.36 -2.41
N LYS A 169 -0.72 -17.48 -2.29
CA LYS A 169 -1.89 -17.78 -3.14
C LYS A 169 -2.98 -16.71 -3.05
N TYR A 170 -3.11 -16.04 -1.90
CA TYR A 170 -4.08 -14.97 -1.68
C TYR A 170 -3.46 -13.56 -1.84
N GLY A 171 -2.24 -13.45 -2.39
CA GLY A 171 -1.60 -12.17 -2.69
C GLY A 171 -0.86 -11.51 -1.51
N PHE A 172 -0.70 -12.21 -0.38
CA PHE A 172 0.00 -11.75 0.81
C PHE A 172 1.47 -12.21 0.81
N GLY A 173 2.20 -12.03 -0.29
CA GLY A 173 3.63 -12.37 -0.37
C GLY A 173 4.07 -13.06 -1.66
N PRO A 174 5.38 -13.25 -1.87
CA PRO A 174 5.92 -13.87 -3.07
C PRO A 174 5.55 -15.37 -3.16
N LEU A 175 5.20 -15.83 -4.37
CA LEU A 175 4.87 -17.24 -4.67
C LEU A 175 6.10 -18.18 -4.65
N VAL A 176 7.31 -17.66 -4.49
CA VAL A 176 8.56 -18.41 -4.60
C VAL A 176 8.88 -19.12 -3.27
N HIS A 177 9.23 -20.40 -3.35
CA HIS A 177 9.78 -21.17 -2.24
C HIS A 177 11.17 -20.65 -1.89
N GLY A 178 11.25 -19.83 -0.85
CA GLY A 178 12.50 -19.36 -0.27
C GLY A 178 12.13 -18.53 0.93
N GLU A 179 12.75 -18.84 2.06
CA GLU A 179 12.59 -18.15 3.34
C GLU A 179 12.41 -16.64 3.12
N LEU A 180 11.44 -16.02 3.80
CA LEU A 180 11.48 -14.58 4.08
C LEU A 180 12.04 -14.40 5.49
N PRO A 181 13.36 -14.24 5.70
CA PRO A 181 13.90 -13.92 7.02
C PRO A 181 14.65 -12.58 7.04
N LEU A 182 14.13 -11.53 6.40
CA LEU A 182 14.78 -10.19 6.48
C LEU A 182 13.83 -9.04 6.81
N VAL A 183 12.53 -9.13 6.52
CA VAL A 183 11.57 -8.12 7.01
C VAL A 183 11.27 -8.44 8.47
N GLU A 184 11.84 -7.66 9.39
CA GLU A 184 11.68 -7.83 10.83
C GLU A 184 10.22 -7.60 11.26
N LYS A 185 9.62 -6.54 10.72
CA LYS A 185 8.36 -6.01 11.22
C LYS A 185 7.64 -5.25 10.11
N VAL A 186 6.32 -5.43 10.01
CA VAL A 186 5.47 -4.54 9.22
C VAL A 186 5.28 -3.24 9.99
N LEU A 187 5.63 -2.13 9.34
CA LEU A 187 5.50 -0.79 9.89
C LEU A 187 4.16 -0.17 9.49
N PHE A 188 3.75 -0.32 8.23
CA PHE A 188 2.46 0.11 7.73
C PHE A 188 1.83 -1.00 6.91
N THR A 189 0.66 -1.47 7.35
CA THR A 189 -0.09 -2.53 6.67
C THR A 189 -0.76 -2.03 5.40
N ARG A 190 -1.16 -2.95 4.52
CA ARG A 190 -1.88 -2.63 3.29
C ARG A 190 -3.13 -1.76 3.55
N PRO A 191 -4.05 -2.11 4.47
CA PRO A 191 -5.24 -1.29 4.70
C PRO A 191 -4.93 0.10 5.25
N GLU A 192 -3.87 0.25 6.05
CA GLU A 192 -3.43 1.55 6.54
C GLU A 192 -2.91 2.44 5.42
N ILE A 193 -2.11 1.86 4.51
CA ILE A 193 -1.62 2.54 3.31
C ILE A 193 -2.80 2.96 2.43
N GLU A 194 -3.70 2.04 2.09
CA GLU A 194 -4.89 2.32 1.25
C GLU A 194 -5.74 3.46 1.85
N ARG A 195 -6.03 3.40 3.16
CA ARG A 195 -6.75 4.48 3.86
C ARG A 195 -6.01 5.81 3.78
N ARG A 196 -4.70 5.81 4.05
CA ARG A 196 -3.91 7.04 4.07
C ARG A 196 -3.80 7.66 2.68
N VAL A 197 -3.61 6.87 1.64
CA VAL A 197 -3.57 7.33 0.25
C VAL A 197 -4.91 7.98 -0.14
N ALA A 198 -6.04 7.41 0.28
CA ALA A 198 -7.36 8.00 0.05
C ALA A 198 -7.53 9.37 0.75
N GLU A 199 -7.00 9.51 1.97
CA GLU A 199 -6.99 10.78 2.71
C GLU A 199 -6.14 11.85 2.00
N LEU A 200 -4.96 11.47 1.49
CA LEU A 200 -4.07 12.36 0.72
C LEU A 200 -4.74 12.81 -0.58
N GLY A 201 -5.32 11.88 -1.34
CA GLY A 201 -6.04 12.20 -2.58
C GLY A 201 -7.21 13.15 -2.32
N SER A 202 -7.94 12.95 -1.22
CA SER A 202 -9.02 13.85 -0.79
C SER A 202 -8.50 15.25 -0.41
N ALA A 203 -7.34 15.34 0.23
CA ALA A 203 -6.71 16.63 0.56
C ALA A 203 -6.28 17.39 -0.69
N ILE A 204 -5.57 16.73 -1.61
CA ILE A 204 -5.17 17.31 -2.89
C ILE A 204 -6.40 17.79 -3.69
N THR A 205 -7.46 16.98 -3.71
CA THR A 205 -8.71 17.32 -4.40
C THR A 205 -9.36 18.59 -3.87
N ARG A 206 -9.37 18.77 -2.54
CA ARG A 206 -9.92 19.98 -1.92
C ARG A 206 -9.08 21.21 -2.25
N ASP A 207 -7.76 21.09 -2.16
CA ASP A 207 -6.82 22.19 -2.37
C ASP A 207 -6.82 22.69 -3.83
N TYR A 208 -7.12 21.80 -4.78
CA TYR A 208 -7.14 22.08 -6.22
C TYR A 208 -8.55 21.96 -6.83
N ALA A 209 -9.60 22.17 -6.03
CA ALA A 209 -10.98 22.08 -6.52
C ALA A 209 -11.22 22.99 -7.73
N GLY A 210 -11.67 22.41 -8.84
CA GLY A 210 -11.92 23.12 -10.10
C GLY A 210 -10.66 23.47 -10.90
N GLN A 211 -9.48 22.99 -10.50
CA GLN A 211 -8.22 23.19 -11.22
C GLN A 211 -7.78 21.92 -11.95
N GLU A 212 -6.93 22.09 -12.96
CA GLU A 212 -6.19 20.98 -13.57
C GLU A 212 -4.83 20.83 -12.87
N ILE A 213 -4.42 19.59 -12.63
CA ILE A 213 -3.16 19.30 -11.95
C ILE A 213 -2.26 18.36 -12.77
N VAL A 214 -0.95 18.46 -12.53
CA VAL A 214 0.06 17.53 -13.02
C VAL A 214 0.68 16.83 -11.82
N LEU A 215 0.55 15.51 -11.75
CA LEU A 215 1.28 14.69 -10.79
C LEU A 215 2.62 14.29 -11.42
N VAL A 216 3.73 14.59 -10.75
CA VAL A 216 5.07 14.24 -11.24
C VAL A 216 5.70 13.26 -10.25
N GLY A 217 5.96 12.03 -10.67
CA GLY A 217 6.56 11.00 -9.82
C GLY A 217 8.05 10.85 -10.06
N VAL A 218 8.83 10.66 -9.00
CA VAL A 218 10.26 10.35 -9.10
C VAL A 218 10.48 8.84 -9.10
N LEU A 219 10.94 8.31 -10.23
CA LEU A 219 11.21 6.89 -10.39
C LEU A 219 12.46 6.46 -9.59
N ARG A 220 12.52 5.20 -9.12
CA ARG A 220 11.56 4.13 -9.42
C ARG A 220 10.47 3.92 -8.38
N GLY A 221 10.78 4.04 -7.08
CA GLY A 221 9.93 3.49 -6.03
C GLY A 221 8.55 4.13 -5.89
N VAL A 222 8.36 5.37 -6.35
CA VAL A 222 7.06 6.07 -6.29
C VAL A 222 5.92 5.39 -7.05
N PHE A 223 6.21 4.53 -8.04
CA PHE A 223 5.21 4.11 -9.01
C PHE A 223 3.96 3.44 -8.40
N CYS A 224 4.12 2.66 -7.32
CA CYS A 224 3.01 2.07 -6.57
C CYS A 224 2.14 3.16 -5.94
N PHE A 225 2.76 4.04 -5.17
CA PHE A 225 2.09 5.14 -4.49
C PHE A 225 1.40 6.10 -5.45
N MET A 226 2.08 6.49 -6.53
CA MET A 226 1.53 7.35 -7.59
C MET A 226 0.27 6.74 -8.21
N ALA A 227 0.32 5.45 -8.56
CA ALA A 227 -0.79 4.77 -9.20
C ALA A 227 -2.04 4.68 -8.29
N ASP A 228 -1.85 4.50 -6.99
CA ASP A 228 -2.95 4.45 -6.03
C ASP A 228 -3.47 5.87 -5.72
N LEU A 229 -2.57 6.84 -5.52
CA LEU A 229 -2.93 8.23 -5.23
C LEU A 229 -3.80 8.86 -6.33
N MET A 230 -3.41 8.69 -7.60
CA MET A 230 -4.15 9.28 -8.72
C MET A 230 -5.60 8.78 -8.81
N ARG A 231 -5.90 7.56 -8.36
CA ARG A 231 -7.27 7.01 -8.36
C ARG A 231 -8.18 7.68 -7.32
N HIS A 232 -7.60 8.32 -6.31
CA HIS A 232 -8.31 9.04 -5.26
C HIS A 232 -8.40 10.55 -5.50
N ILE A 233 -7.99 11.04 -6.68
CA ILE A 233 -8.06 12.46 -7.05
C ILE A 233 -9.08 12.64 -8.19
N PRO A 234 -10.36 12.93 -7.89
CA PRO A 234 -11.37 13.21 -8.91
C PRO A 234 -11.25 14.63 -9.51
N LEU A 235 -10.11 14.93 -10.12
CA LEU A 235 -9.83 16.17 -10.86
C LEU A 235 -9.30 15.87 -12.27
N SER A 236 -9.32 16.87 -13.15
CA SER A 236 -8.58 16.80 -14.43
C SER A 236 -7.09 16.68 -14.11
N THR A 237 -6.55 15.47 -14.29
CA THR A 237 -5.21 15.11 -13.80
C THR A 237 -4.39 14.52 -14.94
N SER A 238 -3.19 15.05 -15.13
CA SER A 238 -2.16 14.44 -15.96
C SER A 238 -1.03 13.89 -15.08
N VAL A 239 -0.32 12.88 -15.58
CA VAL A 239 0.76 12.20 -14.85
C VAL A 239 2.03 12.22 -15.69
N ASP A 240 3.15 12.48 -15.04
CA ASP A 240 4.48 12.43 -15.63
C ASP A 240 5.49 11.82 -14.64
N PHE A 241 6.66 11.43 -15.16
CA PHE A 241 7.71 10.81 -14.38
C PHE A 241 9.07 11.43 -14.67
N MET A 242 9.81 11.66 -13.60
CA MET A 242 11.22 12.01 -13.61
C MET A 242 12.07 10.85 -13.12
N SER A 243 13.35 10.83 -13.47
CA SER A 243 14.31 9.87 -12.97
C SER A 243 15.61 10.58 -12.60
N ILE A 244 16.23 10.16 -11.51
CA ILE A 244 17.51 10.69 -11.03
C ILE A 244 18.55 9.58 -10.92
N SER A 245 19.82 9.95 -11.05
CA SER A 245 20.97 9.10 -10.70
C SER A 245 21.78 9.78 -9.62
N HIS A 246 22.19 9.06 -8.59
CA HIS A 246 23.15 9.54 -7.59
C HIS A 246 24.57 9.25 -8.07
N TYR A 247 25.48 10.23 -7.98
CA TYR A 247 26.89 10.04 -8.32
C TYR A 247 27.67 9.62 -7.08
N SER A 248 28.37 8.48 -7.12
CA SER A 248 29.40 8.12 -6.14
C SER A 248 30.77 8.54 -6.68
N GLY A 249 31.07 9.83 -6.64
CA GLY A 249 32.40 10.35 -6.98
C GLY A 249 33.30 10.35 -5.74
N SER A 250 34.59 10.07 -5.93
CA SER A 250 35.64 9.94 -4.89
C SER A 250 36.00 11.25 -4.15
N GLY A 251 35.03 12.13 -3.91
CA GLY A 251 35.26 13.52 -3.45
C GLY A 251 34.16 14.14 -2.57
N GLY A 252 33.30 13.34 -1.94
CA GLY A 252 32.56 13.78 -0.75
C GLY A 252 31.22 14.51 -0.96
N GLU A 253 30.83 14.92 -2.17
CA GLU A 253 29.47 15.42 -2.45
C GLU A 253 28.84 14.63 -3.60
N GLY A 254 28.12 13.56 -3.25
CA GLY A 254 27.32 12.80 -4.20
C GLY A 254 26.12 13.61 -4.68
N GLY A 255 26.29 14.35 -5.78
CA GLY A 255 25.21 15.10 -6.42
C GLY A 255 24.18 14.17 -7.07
N ALA A 256 22.89 14.50 -6.94
CA ALA A 256 21.83 13.91 -7.76
C ALA A 256 21.81 14.59 -9.13
N ARG A 257 21.65 13.81 -10.20
CA ARG A 257 21.49 14.30 -11.57
C ARG A 257 20.19 13.79 -12.16
N ILE A 258 19.40 14.67 -12.76
CA ILE A 258 18.22 14.27 -13.55
C ILE A 258 18.69 13.50 -14.79
N THR A 259 18.21 12.27 -14.91
CA THR A 259 18.43 11.37 -16.05
C THR A 259 17.27 11.42 -17.04
N LYS A 260 16.06 11.66 -16.53
CA LYS A 260 14.84 11.92 -17.31
C LYS A 260 14.08 13.06 -16.66
N GLY A 261 13.85 14.14 -17.41
CA GLY A 261 12.95 15.23 -17.01
C GLY A 261 11.48 14.89 -17.31
N PRO A 262 10.55 15.79 -16.94
CA PRO A 262 9.16 15.66 -17.37
C PRO A 262 9.04 15.88 -18.88
N ASP A 263 8.12 15.15 -19.51
CA ASP A 263 7.72 15.29 -20.91
C ASP A 263 6.64 16.38 -21.07
N VAL A 264 5.86 16.64 -20.02
CA VAL A 264 4.79 17.64 -19.98
C VAL A 264 5.37 19.03 -19.66
N ASP A 265 4.99 20.03 -20.45
CA ASP A 265 5.27 21.43 -20.14
C ASP A 265 4.60 21.84 -18.81
N MET A 266 5.39 22.32 -17.86
CA MET A 266 4.94 22.71 -16.52
C MET A 266 4.49 24.17 -16.42
N GLY A 267 4.76 24.98 -17.46
CA GLY A 267 4.48 26.40 -17.47
C GLY A 267 3.02 26.72 -17.12
N GLY A 268 2.80 27.51 -16.06
CA GLY A 268 1.48 27.92 -15.62
C GLY A 268 0.57 26.82 -15.08
N LYS A 269 1.08 25.60 -14.83
CA LYS A 269 0.29 24.47 -14.30
C LYS A 269 0.43 24.31 -12.80
N HIS A 270 -0.58 23.69 -12.17
CA HIS A 270 -0.52 23.27 -10.78
C HIS A 270 0.15 21.90 -10.69
N VAL A 271 1.36 21.87 -10.11
CA VAL A 271 2.20 20.67 -10.04
C VAL A 271 2.23 20.12 -8.63
N VAL A 272 2.04 18.81 -8.51
CA VAL A 272 2.27 18.05 -7.28
C VAL A 272 3.39 17.06 -7.55
N LEU A 273 4.56 17.31 -6.95
CA LEU A 273 5.69 16.36 -6.95
C LEU A 273 5.36 15.25 -5.96
N VAL A 274 5.35 14.01 -6.43
CA VAL A 274 5.04 12.82 -5.65
C VAL A 274 6.32 12.03 -5.43
N GLU A 275 6.60 11.72 -4.16
CA GLU A 275 7.79 10.98 -3.71
C GLU A 275 7.40 9.79 -2.83
N ASP A 276 8.15 8.71 -2.92
CA ASP A 276 7.97 7.55 -2.04
C ASP A 276 8.53 7.80 -0.64
N ILE A 277 9.73 8.37 -0.55
CA ILE A 277 10.37 8.66 0.72
C ILE A 277 11.22 9.93 0.67
N VAL A 278 11.00 10.80 1.65
CA VAL A 278 11.84 11.97 1.86
C VAL A 278 12.71 11.75 3.09
N ASP A 279 14.02 11.64 2.82
CA ASP A 279 15.04 11.35 3.82
C ASP A 279 15.78 12.64 4.25
N THR A 280 17.00 12.87 3.76
CA THR A 280 17.75 14.10 4.06
C THR A 280 17.12 15.37 3.46
N GLY A 281 16.26 15.21 2.44
CA GLY A 281 15.65 16.32 1.70
C GLY A 281 16.53 16.93 0.61
N MET A 282 17.78 16.50 0.45
CA MET A 282 18.70 17.06 -0.55
C MET A 282 18.22 16.82 -1.97
N THR A 283 17.82 15.58 -2.28
CA THR A 283 17.24 15.21 -3.58
C THR A 283 15.97 15.99 -3.86
N LEU A 284 15.07 16.06 -2.89
CA LEU A 284 13.82 16.82 -3.02
C LEU A 284 14.09 18.30 -3.30
N ASN A 285 15.03 18.93 -2.57
CA ASN A 285 15.40 20.32 -2.78
C ASN A 285 15.91 20.58 -4.21
N TYR A 286 16.75 19.68 -4.72
CA TYR A 286 17.27 19.75 -6.08
C TYR A 286 16.15 19.66 -7.13
N LEU A 287 15.22 18.72 -6.96
CA LEU A 287 14.08 18.55 -7.86
C LEU A 287 13.11 19.73 -7.82
N LEU A 288 12.86 20.27 -6.64
CA LEU A 288 12.01 21.45 -6.47
C LEU A 288 12.59 22.67 -7.20
N ARG A 289 13.90 22.90 -7.11
CA ARG A 289 14.56 23.98 -7.86
C ARG A 289 14.41 23.80 -9.36
N TYR A 290 14.67 22.60 -9.86
CA TYR A 290 14.52 22.28 -11.28
C TYR A 290 13.08 22.50 -11.78
N LEU A 291 12.07 22.04 -11.03
CA LEU A 291 10.66 22.22 -11.42
C LEU A 291 10.22 23.68 -11.30
N GLN A 292 10.72 24.42 -10.33
CA GLN A 292 10.39 25.84 -10.15
C GLN A 292 10.89 26.69 -11.33
N GLU A 293 12.05 26.35 -11.91
CA GLU A 293 12.61 27.02 -13.09
C GLU A 293 11.75 26.86 -14.34
N GLN A 294 10.88 25.84 -14.39
CA GLN A 294 9.92 25.63 -15.48
C GLN A 294 8.65 26.50 -15.37
N GLY A 295 8.55 27.34 -14.33
CA GLY A 295 7.47 28.31 -14.16
C GLY A 295 6.06 27.73 -13.90
N PRO A 296 5.86 26.75 -13.00
CA PRO A 296 4.53 26.28 -12.63
C PRO A 296 3.72 27.37 -11.92
N ALA A 297 2.39 27.33 -12.05
CA ALA A 297 1.48 28.20 -11.28
C ALA A 297 1.51 27.90 -9.78
N SER A 298 1.70 26.63 -9.41
CA SER A 298 2.04 26.23 -8.04
C SER A 298 2.85 24.94 -8.05
N LEU A 299 3.70 24.76 -7.05
CA LEU A 299 4.47 23.54 -6.82
C LEU A 299 4.28 23.10 -5.36
N LYS A 300 3.71 21.91 -5.16
CA LYS A 300 3.54 21.28 -3.84
C LYS A 300 4.17 19.88 -3.82
N VAL A 301 4.48 19.38 -2.64
CA VAL A 301 5.05 18.03 -2.45
C VAL A 301 4.09 17.11 -1.73
N CYS A 302 3.90 15.91 -2.27
CA CYS A 302 3.21 14.79 -1.64
C CYS A 302 4.20 13.63 -1.44
N ALA A 303 4.58 13.35 -0.19
CA ALA A 303 5.47 12.24 0.12
C ALA A 303 4.70 11.14 0.84
N LEU A 304 4.91 9.88 0.44
CA LEU A 304 4.36 8.75 1.20
C LEU A 304 5.03 8.64 2.57
N LEU A 305 6.37 8.73 2.63
CA LEU A 305 7.14 8.63 3.88
C LEU A 305 7.99 9.89 4.11
N ASP A 306 8.01 10.39 5.34
CA ASP A 306 8.84 11.52 5.78
C ASP A 306 9.71 11.12 6.98
N LYS A 307 11.03 10.97 6.77
CA LYS A 307 12.01 10.69 7.82
C LYS A 307 12.54 11.99 8.44
N ARG A 308 11.66 12.71 9.14
CA ARG A 308 11.97 14.03 9.73
C ARG A 308 13.25 14.06 10.57
N ALA A 309 13.56 12.96 11.28
CA ALA A 309 14.77 12.85 12.09
C ALA A 309 16.08 12.97 11.29
N ARG A 310 16.06 12.73 9.97
CA ARG A 310 17.24 12.81 9.09
C ARG A 310 17.30 14.07 8.23
N ARG A 311 16.35 14.99 8.41
CA ARG A 311 16.22 16.23 7.63
C ARG A 311 17.49 17.07 7.71
N LEU A 312 18.11 17.34 6.57
CA LEU A 312 19.25 18.27 6.44
C LEU A 312 18.88 19.52 5.63
N ALA A 313 18.09 19.36 4.57
CA ALA A 313 17.54 20.47 3.81
C ALA A 313 16.18 20.89 4.35
N ASP A 314 15.96 22.18 4.56
CA ASP A 314 14.65 22.72 4.92
C ASP A 314 13.73 22.75 3.70
N VAL A 315 13.04 21.64 3.46
CA VAL A 315 12.07 21.46 2.37
C VAL A 315 10.70 21.17 2.95
N ARG A 316 9.72 21.95 2.52
CA ARG A 316 8.34 21.77 2.92
C ARG A 316 7.72 20.58 2.18
N VAL A 317 7.12 19.67 2.95
CA VAL A 317 6.27 18.59 2.44
C VAL A 317 4.82 18.93 2.76
N ASP A 318 4.01 19.19 1.74
CA ASP A 318 2.63 19.67 1.92
C ASP A 318 1.67 18.56 2.32
N TYR A 319 1.87 17.36 1.76
CA TYR A 319 1.06 16.19 2.05
C TYR A 319 1.98 15.04 2.47
N VAL A 320 1.94 14.67 3.74
CA VAL A 320 2.75 13.58 4.30
C VAL A 320 1.86 12.37 4.52
N GLY A 321 2.18 11.23 3.90
CA GLY A 321 1.52 9.96 4.19
C GLY A 321 1.79 9.52 5.61
N PHE A 322 3.04 9.19 5.91
CA PHE A 322 3.45 8.74 7.23
C PHE A 322 4.77 9.38 7.64
N GLU A 323 4.88 9.74 8.92
CA GLU A 323 6.18 9.97 9.52
C GLU A 323 6.86 8.61 9.73
N ALA A 324 8.11 8.48 9.27
CA ALA A 324 8.83 7.22 9.28
C ALA A 324 10.05 7.28 10.23
N PRO A 325 10.35 6.19 10.95
CA PRO A 325 11.54 6.11 11.79
C PRO A 325 12.81 6.03 10.93
N ASP A 326 13.96 6.23 11.55
CA ASP A 326 15.25 6.01 10.90
C ASP A 326 15.60 4.52 10.80
N GLU A 327 14.85 3.81 9.98
CA GLU A 327 14.99 2.37 9.73
C GLU A 327 15.08 2.11 8.23
N PHE A 328 15.66 0.98 7.82
CA PHE A 328 15.65 0.60 6.42
C PHE A 328 14.27 0.05 6.03
N LEU A 329 13.58 0.68 5.08
CA LEU A 329 12.19 0.36 4.74
C LEU A 329 12.10 -0.26 3.33
N VAL A 330 11.25 -1.29 3.20
CA VAL A 330 10.98 -1.97 1.94
C VAL A 330 9.48 -2.21 1.76
N GLY A 331 9.06 -2.45 0.51
CA GLY A 331 7.67 -2.73 0.17
C GLY A 331 6.90 -1.51 -0.30
N TYR A 332 5.76 -1.77 -0.95
CA TYR A 332 4.92 -0.75 -1.57
C TYR A 332 5.70 0.20 -2.49
N GLY A 333 6.51 -0.38 -3.38
CA GLY A 333 7.38 0.34 -4.32
C GLY A 333 8.81 0.54 -3.81
N LEU A 334 9.05 0.59 -2.49
CA LEU A 334 10.38 0.68 -1.90
C LEU A 334 11.15 -0.63 -2.05
N ASP A 335 12.47 -0.55 -2.22
CA ASP A 335 13.31 -1.71 -2.51
C ASP A 335 14.56 -1.85 -1.64
N TYR A 336 15.09 -3.06 -1.68
CA TYR A 336 16.48 -3.35 -1.38
C TYR A 336 17.08 -4.17 -2.51
N LEU A 337 18.08 -3.63 -3.21
CA LEU A 337 18.70 -4.26 -4.39
C LEU A 337 17.66 -4.70 -5.44
N GLU A 338 16.70 -3.83 -5.74
CA GLU A 338 15.58 -4.07 -6.68
C GLU A 338 14.59 -5.18 -6.25
N ARG A 339 14.69 -5.67 -5.00
CA ARG A 339 13.76 -6.65 -4.42
C ARG A 339 12.74 -5.97 -3.50
N TYR A 340 11.69 -6.71 -3.15
CA TYR A 340 10.65 -6.32 -2.17
C TYR A 340 9.65 -5.23 -2.60
N ARG A 341 9.84 -4.55 -3.74
CA ARG A 341 8.89 -3.54 -4.25
C ARG A 341 7.44 -4.02 -4.28
N ASN A 342 7.23 -5.30 -4.56
CA ASN A 342 5.92 -5.94 -4.72
C ASN A 342 5.23 -6.33 -3.40
N LEU A 343 5.85 -6.10 -2.24
CA LEU A 343 5.18 -6.33 -0.97
C LEU A 343 4.02 -5.33 -0.81
N PRO A 344 2.83 -5.77 -0.38
CA PRO A 344 1.65 -4.89 -0.31
C PRO A 344 1.64 -3.98 0.92
N PHE A 345 2.67 -4.05 1.77
CA PHE A 345 2.85 -3.31 3.01
C PHE A 345 4.25 -2.70 3.02
N ILE A 346 4.51 -1.79 3.95
CA ILE A 346 5.84 -1.24 4.22
C ILE A 346 6.39 -1.89 5.48
N GLY A 347 7.59 -2.47 5.39
CA GLY A 347 8.23 -3.17 6.50
C GLY A 347 9.66 -2.71 6.75
N ILE A 348 10.13 -2.92 7.98
CA ILE A 348 11.50 -2.71 8.40
C ILE A 348 12.32 -3.93 7.98
N LEU A 349 13.38 -3.71 7.21
CA LEU A 349 14.34 -4.75 6.84
C LEU A 349 15.48 -4.76 7.86
N ARG A 350 15.76 -5.92 8.50
CA ARG A 350 16.95 -6.08 9.35
C ARG A 350 18.14 -6.63 8.57
N PRO A 351 19.25 -5.88 8.48
CA PRO A 351 20.38 -6.27 7.68
C PRO A 351 21.24 -7.44 8.13
N LYS A 352 20.85 -8.29 9.10
CA LYS A 352 21.80 -9.21 9.76
C LYS A 352 22.56 -10.16 8.80
N GLU A 353 22.17 -10.23 7.52
CA GLU A 353 22.90 -10.92 6.46
C GLU A 353 22.94 -10.11 5.12
N LEU A 354 23.02 -8.77 5.15
CA LEU A 354 23.29 -8.02 3.92
C LEU A 354 24.75 -8.23 3.51
N PRO A 355 25.04 -8.67 2.26
CA PRO A 355 26.40 -8.62 1.74
C PRO A 355 26.87 -7.18 1.87
N GLN A 356 28.01 -6.97 2.53
CA GLN A 356 28.68 -5.68 2.48
C GLN A 356 28.89 -5.34 1.01
N VAL A 357 28.35 -4.20 0.57
CA VAL A 357 28.65 -3.67 -0.76
C VAL A 357 30.15 -3.45 -0.77
N GLY A 358 30.88 -4.28 -1.50
CA GLY A 358 32.32 -4.15 -1.66
C GLY A 358 32.62 -2.79 -2.24
N GLU A 359 33.48 -2.04 -1.56
CA GLU A 359 34.19 -0.91 -2.17
C GLU A 359 35.01 -1.49 -3.33
N GLY A 360 34.62 -1.12 -4.55
CA GLY A 360 35.31 -1.45 -5.79
C GLY A 360 35.63 -0.19 -6.56
#